data_AF-A0A2D4LF65-F1
#
_entry.id   AF-A0A2D4LF65-F1
#
_cell.length_a   1.000
_cell.length_b   1.000
_cell.length_c   1.000
_cell.angle_alpha   90.00
_cell.angle_beta   90.00
_cell.angle_gamma   90.00
#
_symmetry.space_group_name_H-M   'P 1'
#
loop_
_entity.id
_entity.type
_entity.pdbx_description
1 polymer ?
#
loop_
_entity_poly.entity_id
_entity_poly.type
_entity_poly.pdbx_seq_one_letter_code
_entity_poly.pdbx_strand_id
1 'polypeptide(L)'
;AQTEDGSSGWRCPACQNVSSQVPSIYACFCGRVKNPEWNRNEIPHSCGELCRKKRSSQDCPHLCNILCHPGPCPPCLAFMTKKCECGRTSHSVRCGYSTAIQCTNICGNVLNCGKHNCTQKCHSGNCLSCELTVKQVCYCGRASREVLCGTSKDWFACLRTCGKKLSCGMHSCEQVCHPEACQPCPRLPQIVHCCPCGQTSLSKLLELGCMERKLCTDPIPSCGRTCGKPLPCSSYDAVHTCENLCHEGECGQCSRTSKVYCRCALKLKEVPCASLKNQVKVPFLCDKRCNKKLSCGRHKCNETCCVDKEHKCSLICGRKLNCGIHRCEEPCHRGNCQKCWQTSFEELTCYCGGSVIYPPVPCGTRPPECKNSCTRPHECDHPVYHSCHSEEKCPPCTYLVQKWCMGRHELRSNIPCYLTDISCGLSCDRMLKCGMHKCKRICHKGECLIDEECRQPCTILRLHCNHPCMSPCHPSLPCPTTPCRSKVGGCDNSLPFKQAQM
;
A
#
# COMPACT_ATOMS: atom_id res chain seq x y z
N ALA A 1 3.52 5.50 18.65
CA ALA A 1 4.98 5.43 18.56
C ALA A 1 5.45 4.12 19.19
N GLN A 2 5.77 3.12 18.37
CA GLN A 2 6.53 1.93 18.76
C GLN A 2 7.63 1.83 17.71
N THR A 3 8.87 2.08 18.13
CA THR A 3 10.05 1.83 17.31
C THR A 3 10.49 0.40 17.59
N GLU A 4 10.39 -0.44 16.57
CA GLU A 4 11.00 -1.77 16.53
C GLU A 4 12.53 -1.61 16.59
N ASP A 5 13.12 -2.08 17.69
CA ASP A 5 14.55 -2.39 17.75
C ASP A 5 14.69 -3.76 18.45
N GLY A 6 15.28 -4.71 17.75
CA GLY A 6 15.32 -6.14 18.08
C GLY A 6 16.17 -6.49 19.30
N SER A 7 15.64 -6.19 20.49
CA SER A 7 16.24 -6.50 21.78
C SER A 7 15.18 -6.92 22.80
N SER A 8 14.55 -8.07 22.58
CA SER A 8 13.58 -8.67 23.50
C SER A 8 14.30 -9.36 24.67
N GLY A 9 14.86 -8.56 25.58
CA GLY A 9 15.37 -9.02 26.88
C GLY A 9 14.52 -8.49 28.03
N TRP A 10 14.41 -9.25 29.12
CA TRP A 10 13.77 -8.81 30.35
C TRP A 10 14.50 -7.60 30.94
N ARG A 11 13.75 -6.53 31.25
CA ARG A 11 14.29 -5.33 31.88
C ARG A 11 14.09 -5.43 33.39
N CYS A 12 15.17 -5.26 34.14
CA CYS A 12 15.10 -5.25 35.60
C CYS A 12 14.27 -4.04 36.07
N PRO A 13 13.21 -4.21 36.89
CA PRO A 13 12.39 -3.10 37.38
C PRO A 13 13.18 -2.05 38.19
N ALA A 14 14.27 -2.46 38.84
CA ALA A 14 15.06 -1.58 39.71
C ALA A 14 16.16 -0.79 38.97
N CYS A 15 16.79 -1.35 37.94
CA CYS A 15 17.92 -0.71 37.25
C CYS A 15 17.79 -0.61 35.73
N GLN A 16 16.66 -1.07 35.16
CA GLN A 16 16.33 -1.07 33.73
C GLN A 16 17.33 -1.81 32.83
N ASN A 17 18.29 -2.54 33.41
CA ASN A 17 19.25 -3.33 32.67
C ASN A 17 18.55 -4.48 31.94
N VAL A 18 18.88 -4.64 30.65
CA VAL A 18 18.30 -5.67 29.78
C VAL A 18 19.09 -6.97 29.98
N SER A 19 18.41 -8.04 30.35
CA SER A 19 18.95 -9.39 30.45
C SER A 19 18.17 -10.35 29.56
N SER A 20 18.85 -11.33 28.98
CA SER A 20 18.23 -12.25 28.02
C SER A 20 17.18 -13.19 28.64
N GLN A 21 17.17 -13.35 29.96
CA GLN A 21 16.22 -14.19 30.70
C GLN A 21 15.80 -13.51 32.01
N VAL A 22 14.57 -13.78 32.46
CA VAL A 22 14.09 -13.37 33.79
C VAL A 22 14.85 -14.19 34.85
N PRO A 23 15.58 -13.57 35.79
CA PRO A 23 16.32 -14.33 36.80
C PRO A 23 15.36 -15.14 37.70
N SER A 24 15.49 -16.47 37.70
CA SER A 24 14.67 -17.37 38.54
C SER A 24 15.15 -17.47 39.99
N ILE A 25 16.36 -16.97 40.29
CA ILE A 25 17.00 -17.04 41.60
C ILE A 25 17.25 -15.62 42.09
N TYR A 26 16.75 -15.31 43.28
CA TYR A 26 16.99 -14.03 43.94
C TYR A 26 18.43 -13.98 44.50
N ALA A 27 19.28 -13.17 43.89
CA ALA A 27 20.70 -13.02 44.21
C ALA A 27 21.11 -11.54 44.20
N CYS A 28 22.26 -11.20 44.81
CA CYS A 28 22.82 -9.85 44.77
C CYS A 28 22.98 -9.33 43.33
N PHE A 29 23.10 -8.02 43.13
CA PHE A 29 23.41 -7.43 41.81
C PHE A 29 24.70 -7.99 41.17
N CYS A 30 25.63 -8.45 42.01
CA CYS A 30 26.87 -9.11 41.63
C CYS A 30 26.73 -10.60 41.22
N GLY A 31 25.58 -11.24 41.50
CA GLY A 31 25.30 -12.65 41.28
C GLY A 31 25.99 -13.64 42.25
N ARG A 32 26.84 -13.17 43.18
CA ARG A 32 27.62 -14.04 44.09
C ARG A 32 26.87 -14.58 45.29
N VAL A 33 26.01 -13.78 45.92
CA VAL A 33 25.28 -14.18 47.13
C VAL A 33 23.81 -14.39 46.78
N LYS A 34 23.29 -15.59 47.06
CA LYS A 34 21.86 -15.91 46.95
C LYS A 34 21.15 -15.45 48.23
N ASN A 35 19.97 -14.84 48.10
CA ASN A 35 19.22 -14.27 49.23
C ASN A 35 20.09 -13.41 50.18
N PRO A 36 20.66 -12.27 49.73
CA PRO A 36 21.45 -11.42 50.59
C PRO A 36 20.63 -10.91 51.79
N GLU A 37 21.24 -10.92 52.98
CA GLU A 37 20.64 -10.38 54.20
C GLU A 37 20.46 -8.86 54.08
N TRP A 38 19.35 -8.35 54.62
CA TRP A 38 19.05 -6.93 54.57
C TRP A 38 19.73 -6.19 55.72
N ASN A 39 20.63 -5.26 55.39
CA ASN A 39 21.27 -4.35 56.35
C ASN A 39 20.84 -2.92 56.09
N ARG A 40 20.53 -2.16 57.14
CA ARG A 40 20.07 -0.76 57.06
C ARG A 40 21.09 0.20 56.42
N ASN A 41 22.38 -0.12 56.50
CA ASN A 41 23.47 0.74 56.01
C ASN A 41 23.99 0.34 54.61
N GLU A 42 23.43 -0.72 54.02
CA GLU A 42 23.86 -1.23 52.71
C GLU A 42 22.77 -1.00 51.66
N ILE A 43 23.17 -1.04 50.39
CA ILE A 43 22.21 -0.92 49.29
C ILE A 43 21.27 -2.15 49.36
N PRO A 44 19.95 -1.97 49.39
CA PRO A 44 19.01 -3.09 49.40
C PRO A 44 19.29 -4.05 48.23
N HIS A 45 19.21 -5.36 48.48
CA HIS A 45 19.52 -6.42 47.50
C HIS A 45 20.99 -6.48 47.04
N SER A 46 21.91 -5.74 47.69
CA SER A 46 23.35 -5.90 47.55
C SER A 46 23.91 -6.86 48.61
N CYS A 47 25.16 -7.29 48.47
CA CYS A 47 25.80 -8.20 49.42
C CYS A 47 26.88 -7.52 50.29
N GLY A 48 26.93 -6.18 50.33
CA GLY A 48 27.95 -5.43 51.07
C GLY A 48 29.37 -5.49 50.50
N GLU A 49 29.72 -6.53 49.75
CA GLU A 49 31.07 -6.79 49.24
C GLU A 49 31.42 -6.07 47.92
N LEU A 50 32.73 -5.98 47.62
CA LEU A 50 33.22 -5.51 46.33
C LEU A 50 32.59 -6.30 45.18
N CYS A 51 32.14 -5.63 44.12
CA CYS A 51 31.36 -6.20 43.01
C CYS A 51 32.14 -7.21 42.16
N ARG A 52 33.46 -7.02 41.93
CA ARG A 52 34.40 -7.85 41.13
C ARG A 52 33.88 -8.42 39.80
N LYS A 53 32.73 -7.92 39.31
CA LYS A 53 32.13 -8.33 38.05
C LYS A 53 33.00 -7.80 36.90
N LYS A 54 33.13 -8.58 35.83
CA LYS A 54 33.78 -8.11 34.60
C LYS A 54 32.95 -6.96 34.02
N ARG A 55 33.60 -5.83 33.72
CA ARG A 55 32.93 -4.68 33.11
C ARG A 55 32.55 -5.03 31.67
N SER A 56 31.36 -4.61 31.23
CA SER A 56 30.88 -4.85 29.86
C SER A 56 31.57 -3.97 28.80
N SER A 57 32.34 -2.97 29.22
CA SER A 57 33.14 -2.13 28.33
C SER A 57 34.33 -2.94 27.79
N GLN A 58 34.32 -3.12 26.46
CA GLN A 58 35.29 -3.79 25.59
C GLN A 58 36.64 -4.13 26.26
N ASP A 59 36.79 -5.41 26.58
CA ASP A 59 38.02 -6.11 26.98
C ASP A 59 38.93 -5.40 27.99
N CYS A 60 38.37 -4.75 29.02
CA CYS A 60 39.20 -4.27 30.13
C CYS A 60 39.51 -5.47 31.07
N PRO A 61 40.79 -5.85 31.27
CA PRO A 61 41.17 -6.97 32.13
C PRO A 61 40.91 -6.72 33.63
N HIS A 62 40.53 -5.48 33.99
CA HIS A 62 40.32 -5.05 35.36
C HIS A 62 38.91 -5.34 35.87
N LEU A 63 38.82 -6.04 37.01
CA LEU A 63 37.56 -6.33 37.71
C LEU A 63 36.98 -5.08 38.38
N CYS A 64 35.66 -5.06 38.57
CA CYS A 64 34.98 -3.98 39.29
C CYS A 64 35.43 -3.93 40.76
N ASN A 65 35.95 -2.79 41.20
CA ASN A 65 36.53 -2.59 42.54
C ASN A 65 35.68 -1.69 43.44
N ILE A 66 34.42 -1.43 43.08
CA ILE A 66 33.44 -0.75 43.94
C ILE A 66 32.49 -1.76 44.59
N LEU A 67 31.77 -1.36 45.64
CA LEU A 67 30.77 -2.18 46.32
C LEU A 67 29.68 -2.66 45.35
N CYS A 68 29.01 -3.75 45.71
CA CYS A 68 27.89 -4.32 44.95
C CYS A 68 26.81 -3.26 44.70
N HIS A 69 26.66 -2.86 43.44
CA HIS A 69 25.84 -1.72 43.03
C HIS A 69 24.78 -2.15 42.00
N PRO A 70 23.65 -1.42 41.91
CA PRO A 70 22.66 -1.65 40.87
C PRO A 70 23.20 -1.19 39.50
N GLY A 71 22.80 -1.88 38.43
CA GLY A 71 23.11 -1.51 37.04
C GLY A 71 24.49 -1.96 36.53
N PRO A 72 24.88 -1.55 35.31
CA PRO A 72 26.16 -1.91 34.71
C PRO A 72 27.34 -1.24 35.42
N CYS A 73 28.49 -1.92 35.47
CA CYS A 73 29.68 -1.41 36.16
C CYS A 73 30.25 -0.15 35.46
N PRO A 74 30.65 0.88 36.24
CA PRO A 74 31.24 2.10 35.68
C PRO A 74 32.58 1.80 34.96
N PRO A 75 33.01 2.65 34.01
CA PRO A 75 34.24 2.47 33.26
C PRO A 75 35.46 2.41 34.19
N CYS A 76 36.53 1.76 33.73
CA CYS A 76 37.73 1.57 34.53
C CYS A 76 38.53 2.88 34.63
N LEU A 77 39.06 3.17 35.83
CA LEU A 77 39.88 4.36 36.09
C LEU A 77 41.40 4.10 35.87
N ALA A 78 41.80 2.87 35.57
CA ALA A 78 43.20 2.52 35.34
C ALA A 78 43.73 3.10 34.02
N PHE A 79 44.99 3.51 33.97
CA PHE A 79 45.66 3.96 32.76
C PHE A 79 46.42 2.80 32.09
N MET A 80 46.40 2.75 30.75
CA MET A 80 47.19 1.83 29.95
C MET A 80 47.87 2.59 28.80
N THR A 81 49.09 2.17 28.45
CA THR A 81 49.82 2.72 27.32
C THR A 81 49.28 2.12 26.02
N LYS A 82 48.68 2.95 25.16
CA LYS A 82 48.28 2.55 23.82
C LYS A 82 49.21 3.16 22.78
N LYS A 83 49.59 2.37 21.79
CA LYS A 83 50.33 2.85 20.62
C LYS A 83 49.34 3.52 19.65
N CYS A 84 49.77 4.60 19.00
CA CYS A 84 49.07 5.23 17.89
C CYS A 84 48.86 4.21 16.77
N GLU A 85 47.82 4.38 15.95
CA GLU A 85 47.50 3.51 14.81
C GLU A 85 48.69 3.36 13.83
N CYS A 86 49.53 4.39 13.69
CA CYS A 86 50.74 4.33 12.87
C CYS A 86 51.93 3.59 13.54
N GLY A 87 51.79 3.16 14.79
CA GLY A 87 52.82 2.44 15.56
C GLY A 87 54.01 3.27 16.03
N ARG A 88 54.16 4.52 15.58
CA ARG A 88 55.36 5.35 15.84
C ARG A 88 55.36 6.14 17.15
N THR A 89 54.20 6.30 17.80
CA THR A 89 54.07 7.04 19.07
C THR A 89 53.18 6.27 20.04
N SER A 90 53.41 6.41 21.35
CA SER A 90 52.62 5.77 22.39
C SER A 90 52.18 6.77 23.44
N HIS A 91 50.90 6.74 23.83
CA HIS A 91 50.32 7.64 24.84
C HIS A 91 49.63 6.83 25.94
N SER A 92 49.69 7.35 27.17
CA SER A 92 48.98 6.79 28.33
C SER A 92 47.52 7.24 28.32
N VAL A 93 46.57 6.31 28.22
CA VAL A 93 45.12 6.56 28.13
C VAL A 93 44.34 5.72 29.14
N ARG A 94 43.14 6.15 29.57
CA ARG A 94 42.31 5.41 30.53
C ARG A 94 41.69 4.14 29.89
N CYS A 95 41.67 3.03 30.63
CA CYS A 95 41.07 1.75 30.21
C CYS A 95 39.57 1.92 29.99
N GLY A 96 39.08 1.62 28.78
CA GLY A 96 37.67 1.75 28.40
C GLY A 96 37.32 3.01 27.60
N TYR A 97 38.27 3.94 27.39
CA TYR A 97 38.12 4.98 26.37
C TYR A 97 38.69 4.49 25.03
N SER A 98 37.83 4.44 24.01
CA SER A 98 38.12 3.93 22.66
C SER A 98 38.28 5.07 21.64
N THR A 99 38.98 6.13 21.99
CA THR A 99 39.43 7.10 21.00
C THR A 99 40.77 6.64 20.41
N ALA A 100 40.79 6.42 19.10
CA ALA A 100 42.02 6.13 18.36
C ALA A 100 42.99 7.31 18.56
N ILE A 101 44.21 7.01 19.03
CA ILE A 101 45.23 8.04 19.23
C ILE A 101 45.76 8.42 17.84
N GLN A 102 45.51 9.65 17.42
CA GLN A 102 46.05 10.20 16.18
C GLN A 102 47.29 11.05 16.50
N CYS A 103 48.42 10.77 15.87
CA CYS A 103 49.61 11.62 15.98
C CYS A 103 49.58 12.72 14.91
N THR A 104 50.30 13.82 15.13
CA THR A 104 50.41 14.93 14.16
C THR A 104 51.46 14.68 13.08
N ASN A 105 52.13 13.52 13.10
CA ASN A 105 53.18 13.19 12.14
C ASN A 105 52.59 12.86 10.76
N ILE A 106 53.36 13.15 9.71
CA ILE A 106 53.02 12.78 8.33
C ILE A 106 53.04 11.25 8.21
N CYS A 107 52.02 10.68 7.57
CA CYS A 107 51.83 9.24 7.41
C CYS A 107 53.02 8.58 6.71
N GLY A 108 53.39 9.08 5.52
CA GLY A 108 54.54 8.60 4.74
C GLY A 108 54.37 7.21 4.13
N ASN A 109 53.21 6.56 4.30
CA ASN A 109 52.91 5.27 3.66
C ASN A 109 52.72 5.44 2.14
N VAL A 110 53.05 4.39 1.37
CA VAL A 110 52.85 4.39 -0.08
C VAL A 110 51.35 4.45 -0.39
N LEU A 111 50.94 5.41 -1.21
CA LEU A 111 49.57 5.56 -1.70
C LEU A 111 49.16 4.34 -2.54
N ASN A 112 47.86 4.19 -2.80
CA ASN A 112 47.30 3.09 -3.59
C ASN A 112 47.96 2.88 -4.98
N CYS A 113 48.62 3.91 -5.51
CA CYS A 113 49.33 3.87 -6.79
C CYS A 113 50.70 3.19 -6.76
N GLY A 114 51.23 2.82 -5.59
CA GLY A 114 52.51 2.10 -5.44
C GLY A 114 53.78 2.91 -5.71
N LYS A 115 53.67 4.14 -6.25
CA LYS A 115 54.82 5.01 -6.61
C LYS A 115 54.93 6.29 -5.77
N HIS A 116 53.83 6.77 -5.18
CA HIS A 116 53.79 8.04 -4.43
C HIS A 116 53.54 7.80 -2.94
N ASN A 117 53.99 8.72 -2.08
CA ASN A 117 53.87 8.64 -0.62
C ASN A 117 52.78 9.59 -0.07
N CYS A 118 52.16 9.20 1.05
CA CYS A 118 51.08 9.95 1.68
C CYS A 118 51.63 11.15 2.46
N THR A 119 51.23 12.35 2.06
CA THR A 119 51.58 13.63 2.71
C THR A 119 50.60 14.07 3.79
N GLN A 120 49.52 13.30 4.02
CA GLN A 120 48.51 13.62 5.02
C GLN A 120 49.02 13.33 6.44
N LYS A 121 48.45 14.05 7.41
CA LYS A 121 48.63 13.75 8.84
C LYS A 121 48.15 12.32 9.12
N CYS A 122 48.73 11.68 10.13
CA CYS A 122 48.39 10.32 10.52
C CYS A 122 46.86 10.15 10.65
N HIS A 123 46.31 9.29 9.81
CA HIS A 123 44.89 9.01 9.74
C HIS A 123 44.67 7.51 9.93
N SER A 124 43.46 7.14 10.36
CA SER A 124 43.06 5.74 10.50
C SER A 124 42.52 5.25 9.15
N GLY A 125 42.92 4.04 8.72
CA GLY A 125 42.50 3.42 7.45
C GLY A 125 43.49 3.58 6.29
N ASN A 126 43.16 3.00 5.13
CA ASN A 126 44.01 3.04 3.93
C ASN A 126 44.16 4.47 3.39
N CYS A 127 45.33 4.79 2.84
CA CYS A 127 45.57 6.09 2.22
C CYS A 127 44.65 6.32 1.01
N LEU A 128 44.17 7.56 0.85
CA LEU A 128 43.31 8.00 -0.24
C LEU A 128 43.95 7.81 -1.63
N SER A 129 43.12 7.85 -2.68
CA SER A 129 43.59 7.73 -4.06
C SER A 129 44.55 8.85 -4.43
N CYS A 130 45.59 8.53 -5.20
CA CYS A 130 46.58 9.51 -5.64
C CYS A 130 45.95 10.58 -6.56
N GLU A 131 46.07 11.87 -6.18
CA GLU A 131 45.53 13.01 -6.92
C GLU A 131 46.47 13.53 -8.03
N LEU A 132 47.64 12.92 -8.20
CA LEU A 132 48.60 13.31 -9.23
C LEU A 132 48.11 12.85 -10.61
N THR A 133 48.19 13.73 -11.61
CA THR A 133 47.86 13.40 -13.00
C THR A 133 49.06 12.76 -13.71
N VAL A 134 48.80 11.65 -14.41
CA VAL A 134 49.77 10.96 -15.28
C VAL A 134 49.32 11.04 -16.73
N LYS A 135 50.27 11.25 -17.65
CA LYS A 135 50.00 11.30 -19.09
C LYS A 135 49.99 9.88 -19.66
N GLN A 136 48.81 9.39 -20.03
CA GLN A 136 48.67 8.14 -20.78
C GLN A 136 48.75 8.41 -22.28
N VAL A 137 49.44 7.55 -23.01
CA VAL A 137 49.58 7.63 -24.47
C VAL A 137 48.75 6.50 -25.11
N CYS A 138 48.10 6.81 -26.23
CA CYS A 138 47.35 5.83 -27.00
C CYS A 138 48.26 4.71 -27.53
N TYR A 139 47.79 3.46 -27.64
CA TYR A 139 48.50 2.39 -28.39
C TYR A 139 48.84 2.77 -29.85
N CYS A 140 48.09 3.74 -30.38
CA CYS A 140 48.27 4.33 -31.70
C CYS A 140 49.26 5.51 -31.76
N GLY A 141 49.73 6.04 -30.62
CA GLY A 141 50.61 7.21 -30.54
C GLY A 141 49.96 8.57 -30.90
N ARG A 142 48.75 8.59 -31.49
CA ARG A 142 48.07 9.80 -32.00
C ARG A 142 47.24 10.56 -30.96
N ALA A 143 47.13 10.05 -29.74
CA ALA A 143 46.33 10.63 -28.66
C ALA A 143 47.10 10.48 -27.36
N SER A 144 47.07 11.53 -26.54
CA SER A 144 47.44 11.43 -25.13
C SER A 144 46.33 12.02 -24.27
N ARG A 145 46.12 11.46 -23.09
CA ARG A 145 45.18 11.99 -22.10
C ARG A 145 45.86 12.06 -20.73
N GLU A 146 45.43 12.99 -19.92
CA GLU A 146 45.85 13.11 -18.53
C GLU A 146 44.80 12.43 -17.65
N VAL A 147 45.23 11.45 -16.85
CA VAL A 147 44.34 10.73 -15.93
C VAL A 147 44.96 10.67 -14.55
N LEU A 148 44.16 10.44 -13.52
CA LEU A 148 44.65 10.29 -12.16
C LEU A 148 45.55 9.04 -12.03
N CYS A 149 46.64 9.18 -11.29
CA CYS A 149 47.59 8.12 -11.01
C CYS A 149 46.89 6.95 -10.29
N GLY A 150 47.00 5.75 -10.85
CA GLY A 150 46.27 4.56 -10.37
C GLY A 150 45.07 4.16 -11.25
N THR A 151 44.71 4.99 -12.24
CA THR A 151 43.83 4.55 -13.34
C THR A 151 44.61 3.56 -14.23
N SER A 152 43.99 2.44 -14.61
CA SER A 152 44.61 1.27 -15.26
C SER A 152 45.58 1.59 -16.42
N LYS A 153 46.69 0.80 -16.52
CA LYS A 153 47.79 0.70 -17.52
C LYS A 153 48.26 2.01 -18.20
N ASP A 154 49.56 2.17 -18.41
CA ASP A 154 50.16 3.39 -19.01
C ASP A 154 49.67 3.74 -20.45
N TRP A 155 48.99 2.80 -21.12
CA TRP A 155 48.45 2.95 -22.47
C TRP A 155 46.95 2.72 -22.56
N PHE A 156 46.28 3.49 -23.43
CA PHE A 156 44.83 3.40 -23.65
C PHE A 156 44.45 3.25 -25.14
N ALA A 157 43.28 2.68 -25.40
CA ALA A 157 42.69 2.64 -26.73
C ALA A 157 41.87 3.91 -26.98
N CYS A 158 42.23 4.73 -27.97
CA CYS A 158 41.55 6.00 -28.22
C CYS A 158 40.23 5.90 -29.00
N LEU A 159 39.73 4.67 -29.25
CA LEU A 159 38.52 4.35 -30.02
C LEU A 159 38.49 4.89 -31.46
N ARG A 160 39.54 5.56 -31.94
CA ARG A 160 39.72 5.94 -33.34
C ARG A 160 40.24 4.74 -34.14
N THR A 161 39.99 4.75 -35.44
CA THR A 161 40.57 3.79 -36.39
C THR A 161 42.09 3.83 -36.32
N CYS A 162 42.74 2.66 -36.25
CA CYS A 162 44.17 2.50 -36.04
C CYS A 162 44.98 3.19 -37.15
N GLY A 163 44.62 2.98 -38.41
CA GLY A 163 45.21 3.67 -39.57
C GLY A 163 46.70 3.40 -39.80
N LYS A 164 47.27 2.37 -39.16
CA LYS A 164 48.63 1.85 -39.46
C LYS A 164 48.58 1.11 -40.80
N LYS A 165 49.62 1.26 -41.64
CA LYS A 165 49.75 0.48 -42.89
C LYS A 165 49.90 -1.00 -42.53
N LEU A 166 49.07 -1.85 -43.13
CA LEU A 166 49.15 -3.30 -42.99
C LEU A 166 50.43 -3.83 -43.66
N SER A 167 50.79 -5.07 -43.39
CA SER A 167 51.99 -5.73 -43.97
C SER A 167 52.04 -5.72 -45.51
N CYS A 168 50.90 -5.51 -46.18
CA CYS A 168 50.82 -5.37 -47.63
C CYS A 168 51.22 -3.98 -48.17
N GLY A 169 51.50 -2.99 -47.31
CA GLY A 169 51.93 -1.64 -47.70
C GLY A 169 50.87 -0.73 -48.33
N MET A 170 49.80 -1.31 -48.89
CA MET A 170 48.76 -0.62 -49.66
C MET A 170 47.44 -0.37 -48.89
N HIS A 171 47.14 -1.18 -47.88
CA HIS A 171 45.92 -1.06 -47.08
C HIS A 171 46.23 -0.56 -45.67
N SER A 172 45.36 0.27 -45.11
CA SER A 172 45.44 0.73 -43.72
C SER A 172 44.52 -0.08 -42.81
N CYS A 173 44.92 -0.26 -41.55
CA CYS A 173 44.11 -0.93 -40.55
C CYS A 173 42.84 -0.12 -40.23
N GLU A 174 41.68 -0.67 -40.60
CA GLU A 174 40.34 -0.09 -40.34
C GLU A 174 39.80 -0.45 -38.95
N GLN A 175 40.50 -1.31 -38.20
CA GLN A 175 40.08 -1.67 -36.84
C GLN A 175 40.22 -0.49 -35.88
N VAL A 176 39.35 -0.46 -34.87
CA VAL A 176 39.49 0.46 -33.73
C VAL A 176 40.83 0.23 -33.04
N CYS A 177 41.40 1.28 -32.45
CA CYS A 177 42.69 1.25 -31.78
C CYS A 177 42.79 0.04 -30.83
N HIS A 178 43.67 -0.90 -31.18
CA HIS A 178 43.85 -2.17 -30.49
C HIS A 178 45.28 -2.26 -29.91
N PRO A 179 45.49 -3.05 -28.84
CA PRO A 179 46.80 -3.20 -28.20
C PRO A 179 47.76 -4.09 -28.99
N GLU A 180 47.25 -5.07 -29.75
CA GLU A 180 48.07 -6.05 -30.47
C GLU A 180 48.63 -5.51 -31.80
N ALA A 181 49.52 -6.27 -32.45
CA ALA A 181 49.96 -5.96 -33.81
C ALA A 181 48.78 -6.02 -34.80
N CYS A 182 48.81 -5.22 -35.86
CA CYS A 182 47.73 -5.22 -36.85
C CYS A 182 47.70 -6.56 -37.60
N GLN A 183 46.50 -7.12 -37.76
CA GLN A 183 46.28 -8.33 -38.53
C GLN A 183 46.69 -8.14 -40.01
N PRO A 184 47.19 -9.19 -40.69
CA PRO A 184 47.54 -9.10 -42.10
C PRO A 184 46.32 -8.75 -42.96
N CYS A 185 46.58 -8.18 -44.14
CA CYS A 185 45.53 -7.73 -45.06
C CYS A 185 44.59 -8.88 -45.47
N PRO A 186 43.26 -8.77 -45.27
CA PRO A 186 42.31 -9.86 -45.56
C PRO A 186 42.20 -10.21 -47.05
N ARG A 187 42.77 -9.38 -47.93
CA ARG A 187 42.79 -9.57 -49.38
C ARG A 187 44.06 -10.23 -49.92
N LEU A 188 45.01 -10.58 -49.04
CA LEU A 188 46.24 -11.28 -49.41
C LEU A 188 45.92 -12.63 -50.09
N PRO A 189 46.60 -13.00 -51.19
CA PRO A 189 46.39 -14.26 -51.90
C PRO A 189 46.53 -15.51 -51.02
N GLN A 190 47.43 -15.46 -50.03
CA GLN A 190 47.64 -16.54 -49.06
C GLN A 190 46.51 -16.72 -48.02
N ILE A 191 45.53 -15.80 -47.99
CA ILE A 191 44.38 -15.84 -47.07
C ILE A 191 43.09 -16.15 -47.82
N VAL A 192 42.95 -15.67 -49.06
CA VAL A 192 41.77 -15.89 -49.89
C VAL A 192 41.99 -17.12 -50.76
N HIS A 193 41.39 -18.25 -50.40
CA HIS A 193 41.52 -19.51 -51.17
C HIS A 193 40.34 -19.83 -52.07
N CYS A 194 39.24 -19.06 -52.00
CA CYS A 194 38.00 -19.35 -52.72
C CYS A 194 37.49 -18.14 -53.52
N CYS A 195 36.56 -18.39 -54.46
CA CYS A 195 35.75 -17.38 -55.15
C CYS A 195 35.10 -16.42 -54.14
N PRO A 196 34.64 -15.23 -54.58
CA PRO A 196 33.83 -14.33 -53.76
C PRO A 196 32.63 -15.04 -53.11
N CYS A 197 32.07 -16.06 -53.76
CA CYS A 197 30.98 -16.91 -53.28
C CYS A 197 31.32 -17.97 -52.22
N GLY A 198 32.60 -18.28 -52.00
CA GLY A 198 33.06 -19.40 -51.16
C GLY A 198 32.92 -20.81 -51.76
N GLN A 199 32.14 -21.01 -52.83
CA GLN A 199 31.82 -22.35 -53.38
C GLN A 199 32.91 -23.01 -54.24
N THR A 200 33.85 -22.24 -54.80
CA THR A 200 34.91 -22.75 -55.69
C THR A 200 36.25 -22.30 -55.17
N SER A 201 37.22 -23.22 -55.06
CA SER A 201 38.59 -22.86 -54.74
C SER A 201 39.24 -22.11 -55.91
N LEU A 202 40.12 -21.15 -55.61
CA LEU A 202 40.87 -20.40 -56.64
C LEU A 202 41.79 -21.32 -57.45
N SER A 203 42.34 -22.38 -56.85
CA SER A 203 43.15 -23.38 -57.54
C SER A 203 42.39 -24.04 -58.70
N LYS A 204 41.10 -24.35 -58.50
CA LYS A 204 40.25 -24.93 -59.55
C LYS A 204 39.83 -23.89 -60.60
N LEU A 205 39.81 -22.60 -60.25
CA LEU A 205 39.54 -21.53 -61.20
C LEU A 205 40.78 -21.22 -62.07
N LEU A 206 41.98 -21.40 -61.54
CA LEU A 206 43.24 -21.30 -62.28
C LEU A 206 43.32 -22.39 -63.36
N GLU A 207 42.95 -23.63 -63.03
CA GLU A 207 42.84 -24.74 -63.99
C GLU A 207 41.85 -24.47 -65.13
N LEU A 208 40.82 -23.65 -64.88
CA LEU A 208 39.81 -23.22 -65.85
C LEU A 208 40.21 -21.95 -66.63
N GLY A 209 41.46 -21.49 -66.50
CA GLY A 209 42.03 -20.38 -67.28
C GLY A 209 41.91 -18.98 -66.64
N CYS A 210 41.61 -18.86 -65.35
CA CYS A 210 41.59 -17.56 -64.66
C CYS A 210 43.01 -17.07 -64.30
N MET A 211 43.20 -15.76 -64.12
CA MET A 211 44.50 -15.19 -63.76
C MET A 211 44.88 -15.44 -62.28
N GLU A 212 46.15 -15.73 -62.03
CA GLU A 212 46.71 -15.84 -60.68
C GLU A 212 46.87 -14.46 -60.01
N ARG A 213 46.42 -14.34 -58.76
CA ARG A 213 46.56 -13.11 -57.95
C ARG A 213 47.94 -13.06 -57.31
N LYS A 214 48.70 -12.01 -57.58
CA LYS A 214 50.02 -11.75 -56.98
C LYS A 214 49.97 -10.67 -55.91
N LEU A 215 49.05 -9.71 -56.06
CA LEU A 215 48.89 -8.57 -55.18
C LEU A 215 47.50 -8.59 -54.51
N CYS A 216 47.41 -7.93 -53.36
CA CYS A 216 46.13 -7.79 -52.65
C CYS A 216 45.12 -6.87 -53.37
N THR A 217 45.56 -6.13 -54.38
CA THR A 217 44.75 -5.26 -55.25
C THR A 217 44.14 -6.00 -56.45
N ASP A 218 44.62 -7.20 -56.75
CA ASP A 218 44.12 -7.96 -57.91
C ASP A 218 42.68 -8.42 -57.64
N PRO A 219 41.76 -8.32 -58.61
CA PRO A 219 40.36 -8.72 -58.45
C PRO A 219 40.24 -10.22 -58.14
N ILE A 220 39.23 -10.60 -57.35
CA ILE A 220 39.01 -12.02 -57.02
C ILE A 220 38.12 -12.63 -58.12
N PRO A 221 38.58 -13.69 -58.83
CA PRO A 221 37.83 -14.25 -59.95
C PRO A 221 36.51 -14.87 -59.48
N SER A 222 35.42 -14.52 -60.19
CA SER A 222 34.09 -15.10 -59.99
C SER A 222 34.00 -16.47 -60.66
N CYS A 223 33.38 -17.45 -60.00
CA CYS A 223 33.26 -18.80 -60.54
C CYS A 223 32.11 -19.02 -61.55
N GLY A 224 31.35 -17.97 -61.89
CA GLY A 224 30.19 -18.05 -62.79
C GLY A 224 28.98 -18.84 -62.26
N ARG A 225 29.06 -19.47 -61.08
CA ARG A 225 27.94 -20.17 -60.43
C ARG A 225 27.05 -19.20 -59.64
N THR A 226 25.82 -19.60 -59.33
CA THR A 226 24.94 -18.85 -58.41
C THR A 226 25.59 -18.71 -57.04
N CYS A 227 25.57 -17.51 -56.47
CA CYS A 227 26.33 -17.13 -55.28
C CYS A 227 25.93 -17.97 -54.06
N GLY A 228 24.63 -18.23 -53.87
CA GLY A 228 24.10 -19.13 -52.84
C GLY A 228 24.33 -18.67 -51.39
N LYS A 229 24.98 -17.52 -51.17
CA LYS A 229 25.19 -16.96 -49.83
C LYS A 229 23.86 -16.62 -49.14
N PRO A 230 23.72 -16.89 -47.83
CA PRO A 230 22.54 -16.50 -47.08
C PRO A 230 22.46 -14.97 -47.02
N LEU A 231 21.31 -14.43 -47.41
CA LEU A 231 21.01 -13.00 -47.39
C LEU A 231 20.65 -12.55 -45.97
N PRO A 232 20.89 -11.28 -45.61
CA PRO A 232 20.58 -10.74 -44.28
C PRO A 232 19.08 -10.73 -43.94
N CYS A 233 18.19 -10.93 -44.93
CA CYS A 233 16.74 -11.10 -44.70
C CYS A 233 16.35 -12.51 -44.26
N SER A 234 17.31 -13.43 -44.12
CA SER A 234 17.08 -14.78 -43.61
C SER A 234 16.57 -14.68 -42.17
N SER A 235 15.33 -15.08 -41.96
CA SER A 235 14.74 -15.24 -40.62
C SER A 235 14.85 -16.69 -40.18
N TYR A 236 14.55 -16.97 -38.90
CA TYR A 236 14.64 -18.33 -38.34
C TYR A 236 13.80 -19.36 -39.11
N ASP A 237 12.68 -18.92 -39.72
CA ASP A 237 11.76 -19.78 -40.47
C ASP A 237 12.06 -19.88 -41.97
N ALA A 238 12.89 -18.99 -42.55
CA ALA A 238 13.19 -18.99 -43.97
C ALA A 238 14.58 -18.40 -44.25
N VAL A 239 15.52 -19.27 -44.66
CA VAL A 239 16.84 -18.84 -45.16
C VAL A 239 16.71 -18.48 -46.62
N HIS A 240 16.96 -17.20 -46.95
CA HIS A 240 16.95 -16.73 -48.32
C HIS A 240 18.39 -16.71 -48.84
N THR A 241 18.64 -17.35 -49.98
CA THR A 241 19.97 -17.40 -50.60
C THR A 241 20.05 -16.43 -51.78
N CYS A 242 21.27 -15.97 -52.09
CA CYS A 242 21.52 -15.09 -53.22
C CYS A 242 21.40 -15.86 -54.56
N GLU A 243 20.45 -15.46 -55.40
CA GLU A 243 20.20 -16.02 -56.73
C GLU A 243 21.10 -15.43 -57.83
N ASN A 244 21.81 -14.34 -57.53
CA ASN A 244 22.74 -13.73 -58.47
C ASN A 244 23.95 -14.64 -58.73
N LEU A 245 24.57 -14.48 -59.90
CA LEU A 245 25.87 -15.08 -60.19
C LEU A 245 26.93 -14.58 -59.19
N CYS A 246 27.99 -15.36 -59.04
CA CYS A 246 29.13 -15.03 -58.18
C CYS A 246 29.61 -13.60 -58.46
N HIS A 247 29.50 -12.73 -57.46
CA HIS A 247 29.81 -11.31 -57.55
C HIS A 247 30.71 -10.90 -56.39
N GLU A 248 31.42 -9.79 -56.55
CA GLU A 248 32.19 -9.17 -55.49
C GLU A 248 31.31 -8.21 -54.67
N GLY A 249 31.50 -8.13 -53.35
CA GLY A 249 30.71 -7.26 -52.46
C GLY A 249 29.50 -7.92 -51.79
N GLU A 250 28.67 -7.11 -51.14
CA GLU A 250 27.48 -7.57 -50.43
C GLU A 250 26.35 -7.98 -51.38
N CYS A 251 25.62 -9.04 -51.03
CA CYS A 251 24.53 -9.51 -51.87
C CYS A 251 23.35 -8.51 -51.91
N GLY A 252 22.79 -8.36 -53.11
CA GLY A 252 21.72 -7.41 -53.43
C GLY A 252 20.38 -7.67 -52.74
N GLN A 253 19.36 -6.94 -53.16
CA GLN A 253 18.01 -7.06 -52.60
C GLN A 253 17.43 -8.45 -52.87
N CYS A 254 16.75 -9.03 -51.88
CA CYS A 254 16.02 -10.27 -52.05
C CYS A 254 14.63 -9.98 -52.62
N SER A 255 14.22 -10.73 -53.65
CA SER A 255 12.89 -10.67 -54.30
C SER A 255 11.79 -11.40 -53.51
N ARG A 256 12.17 -12.18 -52.49
CA ARG A 256 11.24 -13.00 -51.70
C ARG A 256 10.56 -12.17 -50.61
N THR A 257 9.47 -12.70 -50.06
CA THR A 257 8.75 -12.13 -48.92
C THR A 257 9.13 -12.86 -47.64
N SER A 258 9.38 -12.10 -46.56
CA SER A 258 9.60 -12.66 -45.22
C SER A 258 8.40 -12.36 -44.32
N LYS A 259 8.12 -13.29 -43.39
CA LYS A 259 7.07 -13.13 -42.39
C LYS A 259 7.61 -12.33 -41.20
N VAL A 260 6.99 -11.19 -40.90
CA VAL A 260 7.35 -10.35 -39.77
C VAL A 260 6.22 -10.34 -38.76
N TYR A 261 6.57 -10.57 -37.49
CA TYR A 261 5.63 -10.48 -36.38
C TYR A 261 5.39 -9.03 -36.00
N CYS A 262 4.14 -8.72 -35.68
CA CYS A 262 3.78 -7.47 -35.03
C CYS A 262 4.54 -7.33 -33.70
N ARG A 263 4.77 -6.10 -33.25
CA ARG A 263 5.39 -5.82 -31.94
C ARG A 263 4.68 -6.54 -30.78
N CYS A 264 3.35 -6.71 -30.88
CA CYS A 264 2.56 -7.46 -29.89
C CYS A 264 2.54 -8.99 -30.11
N ALA A 265 3.27 -9.50 -31.10
CA ALA A 265 3.38 -10.90 -31.53
C ALA A 265 2.05 -11.58 -31.95
N LEU A 266 0.94 -10.84 -32.05
CA LEU A 266 -0.40 -11.41 -32.32
C LEU A 266 -0.79 -11.46 -33.80
N LYS A 267 -0.18 -10.62 -34.65
CA LYS A 267 -0.42 -10.62 -36.10
C LYS A 267 0.89 -10.87 -36.82
N LEU A 268 0.80 -11.65 -37.88
CA LEU A 268 1.89 -11.93 -38.81
C LEU A 268 1.56 -11.23 -40.13
N LYS A 269 2.52 -10.50 -40.68
CA LYS A 269 2.39 -9.85 -41.99
C LYS A 269 3.55 -10.26 -42.88
N GLU A 270 3.25 -10.58 -44.13
CA GLU A 270 4.24 -10.86 -45.16
C GLU A 270 4.71 -9.54 -45.76
N VAL A 271 6.02 -9.31 -45.73
CA VAL A 271 6.64 -8.10 -46.27
C VAL A 271 7.75 -8.47 -47.25
N PRO A 272 7.88 -7.76 -48.39
CA PRO A 272 9.00 -7.97 -49.30
C PRO A 272 10.34 -7.71 -48.61
N CYS A 273 11.33 -8.57 -48.85
CA CYS A 273 12.66 -8.43 -48.25
C CYS A 273 13.38 -7.14 -48.66
N ALA A 274 13.08 -6.59 -49.84
CA ALA A 274 13.57 -5.29 -50.29
C ALA A 274 13.26 -4.17 -49.28
N SER A 275 12.08 -4.21 -48.65
CA SER A 275 11.63 -3.18 -47.70
C SER A 275 12.24 -3.33 -46.29
N LEU A 276 12.85 -4.48 -45.98
CA LEU A 276 13.41 -4.78 -44.66
C LEU A 276 14.78 -4.14 -44.41
N LYS A 277 15.61 -3.93 -45.45
CA LYS A 277 16.95 -3.31 -45.29
C LYS A 277 16.90 -1.87 -44.76
N ASN A 278 15.80 -1.14 -44.97
CA ASN A 278 15.69 0.29 -44.64
C ASN A 278 14.87 0.61 -43.37
N GLN A 279 14.30 -0.39 -42.67
CA GLN A 279 13.41 -0.13 -41.53
C GLN A 279 13.87 -0.76 -40.20
N VAL A 280 15.15 -0.60 -39.86
CA VAL A 280 15.71 -1.02 -38.56
C VAL A 280 15.06 -0.31 -37.36
N LYS A 281 14.18 0.68 -37.55
CA LYS A 281 13.59 1.47 -36.45
C LYS A 281 12.07 1.44 -36.27
N VAL A 282 11.29 0.78 -37.13
CA VAL A 282 9.82 0.77 -36.95
C VAL A 282 9.28 -0.67 -37.00
N PRO A 283 9.08 -1.31 -35.84
CA PRO A 283 8.40 -2.60 -35.80
C PRO A 283 6.97 -2.46 -36.35
N PHE A 284 6.48 -3.46 -37.07
CA PHE A 284 5.09 -3.52 -37.54
C PHE A 284 4.14 -3.37 -36.34
N LEU A 285 3.31 -2.32 -36.37
CA LEU A 285 2.27 -2.04 -35.37
C LEU A 285 0.91 -2.45 -35.94
N CYS A 286 0.11 -3.19 -35.16
CA CYS A 286 -1.25 -3.53 -35.53
C CYS A 286 -2.27 -2.57 -34.90
N ASP A 287 -3.41 -2.37 -35.55
CA ASP A 287 -4.54 -1.56 -35.04
C ASP A 287 -5.33 -2.23 -33.91
N LYS A 288 -4.86 -3.37 -33.37
CA LYS A 288 -5.56 -4.10 -32.31
C LYS A 288 -5.39 -3.36 -30.98
N ARG A 289 -6.52 -2.97 -30.38
CA ARG A 289 -6.58 -2.41 -29.02
C ARG A 289 -6.45 -3.51 -27.97
N CYS A 290 -5.69 -3.25 -26.92
CA CYS A 290 -5.48 -4.19 -25.82
C CYS A 290 -6.71 -4.27 -24.90
N ASN A 291 -7.34 -5.46 -24.82
CA ASN A 291 -8.49 -5.72 -23.94
C ASN A 291 -8.10 -6.21 -22.54
N LYS A 292 -6.80 -6.26 -22.19
CA LYS A 292 -6.37 -6.70 -20.87
C LYS A 292 -6.84 -5.71 -19.80
N LYS A 293 -7.32 -6.25 -18.68
CA LYS A 293 -7.72 -5.45 -17.51
C LYS A 293 -6.46 -4.84 -16.89
N LEU A 294 -6.53 -3.56 -16.58
CA LEU A 294 -5.52 -2.86 -15.79
C LEU A 294 -5.48 -3.43 -14.36
N SER A 295 -4.46 -3.09 -13.60
CA SER A 295 -4.20 -3.55 -12.23
C SER A 295 -5.40 -3.28 -11.31
N CYS A 296 -6.17 -2.22 -11.56
CA CYS A 296 -7.42 -1.90 -10.84
C CYS A 296 -8.56 -2.91 -11.04
N GLY A 297 -8.50 -3.79 -12.04
CA GLY A 297 -9.53 -4.80 -12.33
C GLY A 297 -10.82 -4.30 -12.98
N ARG A 298 -11.07 -2.98 -13.02
CA ARG A 298 -12.26 -2.36 -13.63
C ARG A 298 -11.99 -1.75 -15.02
N HIS A 299 -10.82 -1.16 -15.21
CA HIS A 299 -10.45 -0.49 -16.46
C HIS A 299 -9.73 -1.44 -17.44
N LYS A 300 -9.88 -1.20 -18.73
CA LYS A 300 -9.17 -1.92 -19.81
C LYS A 300 -8.09 -1.00 -20.38
N CYS A 301 -6.98 -1.58 -20.82
CA CYS A 301 -5.84 -0.84 -21.36
C CYS A 301 -6.20 0.00 -22.59
N ASN A 302 -6.93 -0.55 -23.56
CA ASN A 302 -7.30 0.08 -24.83
C ASN A 302 -6.16 0.63 -25.71
N GLU A 303 -4.91 0.58 -25.28
CA GLU A 303 -3.73 0.97 -26.07
C GLU A 303 -3.61 0.11 -27.34
N THR A 304 -3.28 0.76 -28.46
CA THR A 304 -3.03 0.11 -29.76
C THR A 304 -1.68 -0.59 -29.74
N CYS A 305 -1.66 -1.89 -30.04
CA CYS A 305 -0.43 -2.69 -30.09
C CYS A 305 0.36 -2.73 -28.76
N CYS A 306 -0.33 -2.82 -27.62
CA CYS A 306 0.30 -2.93 -26.30
C CYS A 306 1.22 -4.17 -26.17
N VAL A 307 2.42 -3.97 -25.61
CA VAL A 307 3.40 -5.03 -25.30
C VAL A 307 3.55 -5.32 -23.82
N ASP A 308 2.97 -4.48 -22.97
CA ASP A 308 3.19 -4.55 -21.53
C ASP A 308 2.58 -5.83 -20.94
N LYS A 309 3.36 -6.50 -20.10
CA LYS A 309 2.87 -7.63 -19.29
C LYS A 309 2.03 -7.13 -18.12
N GLU A 310 2.44 -6.01 -17.53
CA GLU A 310 1.78 -5.37 -16.40
C GLU A 310 1.10 -4.07 -16.82
N HIS A 311 -0.20 -3.99 -16.62
CA HIS A 311 -1.01 -2.83 -17.00
C HIS A 311 -1.36 -2.02 -15.76
N LYS A 312 -0.58 -0.98 -15.43
CA LYS A 312 -0.86 -0.13 -14.25
C LYS A 312 -1.96 0.89 -14.56
N CYS A 313 -2.93 1.04 -13.66
CA CYS A 313 -3.99 2.04 -13.80
C CYS A 313 -3.56 3.38 -13.17
N SER A 314 -3.31 4.40 -14.00
CA SER A 314 -2.95 5.75 -13.53
C SER A 314 -4.15 6.64 -13.18
N LEU A 315 -5.39 6.16 -13.41
CA LEU A 315 -6.59 6.90 -13.04
C LEU A 315 -6.73 6.97 -11.52
N ILE A 316 -7.10 8.13 -10.99
CA ILE A 316 -7.41 8.32 -9.57
C ILE A 316 -8.74 7.63 -9.23
N CYS A 317 -8.84 6.99 -8.05
CA CYS A 317 -10.00 6.21 -7.67
C CYS A 317 -11.29 7.06 -7.53
N GLY A 318 -11.21 8.22 -6.87
CA GLY A 318 -12.29 9.22 -6.78
C GLY A 318 -13.55 8.79 -6.02
N ARG A 319 -13.59 7.55 -5.49
CA ARG A 319 -14.73 7.05 -4.70
C ARG A 319 -14.81 7.75 -3.35
N LYS A 320 -16.03 7.99 -2.89
CA LYS A 320 -16.31 8.57 -1.57
C LYS A 320 -15.80 7.62 -0.47
N LEU A 321 -14.96 8.14 0.42
CA LEU A 321 -14.40 7.37 1.53
C LEU A 321 -15.47 7.09 2.60
N ASN A 322 -15.15 6.19 3.53
CA ASN A 322 -16.02 5.83 4.66
C ASN A 322 -16.47 7.03 5.52
N CYS A 323 -15.68 8.12 5.55
CA CYS A 323 -16.03 9.35 6.26
C CYS A 323 -17.20 10.12 5.64
N GLY A 324 -17.65 9.79 4.42
CA GLY A 324 -18.81 10.43 3.81
C GLY A 324 -18.60 11.89 3.38
N ILE A 325 -17.37 12.41 3.42
CA ILE A 325 -17.03 13.79 3.00
C ILE A 325 -15.89 13.75 1.98
N HIS A 326 -14.79 13.07 2.28
CA HIS A 326 -13.61 13.01 1.42
C HIS A 326 -13.69 11.95 0.31
N ARG A 327 -12.94 12.18 -0.76
CA ARG A 327 -12.81 11.27 -1.91
C ARG A 327 -11.42 10.62 -1.90
N CYS A 328 -11.32 9.40 -2.44
CA CYS A 328 -10.06 8.68 -2.55
C CYS A 328 -9.15 9.31 -3.61
N GLU A 329 -8.00 9.84 -3.18
CA GLU A 329 -6.97 10.45 -4.04
C GLU A 329 -5.93 9.44 -4.52
N GLU A 330 -5.98 8.20 -4.04
CA GLU A 330 -5.07 7.15 -4.46
C GLU A 330 -5.31 6.71 -5.91
N PRO A 331 -4.26 6.20 -6.60
CA PRO A 331 -4.42 5.50 -7.87
C PRO A 331 -5.46 4.38 -7.76
N CYS A 332 -6.15 4.10 -8.86
CA CYS A 332 -7.24 3.13 -8.88
C CYS A 332 -6.71 1.76 -8.43
N HIS A 333 -7.17 1.33 -7.27
CA HIS A 333 -6.75 0.10 -6.62
C HIS A 333 -7.90 -0.94 -6.64
N ARG A 334 -7.56 -2.19 -6.34
CA ARG A 334 -8.55 -3.25 -6.12
C ARG A 334 -9.07 -3.20 -4.68
N GLY A 335 -10.32 -3.58 -4.49
CA GLY A 335 -10.96 -3.63 -3.17
C GLY A 335 -11.55 -2.29 -2.69
N ASN A 336 -11.87 -2.24 -1.40
CA ASN A 336 -12.40 -1.06 -0.73
C ASN A 336 -11.31 0.01 -0.56
N CYS A 337 -11.71 1.28 -0.61
CA CYS A 337 -10.79 2.38 -0.35
C CYS A 337 -10.31 2.33 1.11
N GLN A 338 -9.06 2.77 1.31
CA GLN A 338 -8.48 2.93 2.64
C GLN A 338 -9.34 3.89 3.48
N LYS A 339 -9.22 3.81 4.81
CA LYS A 339 -9.85 4.79 5.71
C LYS A 339 -9.37 6.20 5.37
N CYS A 340 -10.19 7.21 5.66
CA CYS A 340 -9.76 8.60 5.50
C CYS A 340 -8.50 8.90 6.33
N TRP A 341 -7.47 9.47 5.69
CA TRP A 341 -6.22 9.86 6.35
C TRP A 341 -6.27 11.27 6.94
N GLN A 342 -7.34 12.01 6.64
CA GLN A 342 -7.52 13.34 7.22
C GLN A 342 -7.78 13.23 8.72
N THR A 343 -7.13 14.10 9.47
CA THR A 343 -7.17 14.11 10.92
C THR A 343 -7.42 15.55 11.36
N SER A 344 -8.36 15.78 12.27
CA SER A 344 -8.59 17.11 12.83
C SER A 344 -7.63 17.35 14.00
N PHE A 345 -7.14 18.59 14.09
CA PHE A 345 -6.34 19.08 15.20
C PHE A 345 -7.16 19.84 16.24
N GLU A 346 -8.48 19.82 16.08
CA GLU A 346 -9.45 20.36 17.03
C GLU A 346 -9.93 19.24 17.96
N GLU A 347 -10.20 19.61 19.21
CA GLU A 347 -10.77 18.73 20.22
C GLU A 347 -12.20 18.35 19.82
N LEU A 348 -12.50 17.05 19.84
CA LEU A 348 -13.85 16.56 19.56
C LEU A 348 -14.60 16.34 20.88
N THR A 349 -15.54 17.22 21.18
CA THR A 349 -16.31 17.20 22.44
C THR A 349 -17.70 16.56 22.26
N CYS A 350 -18.29 16.04 23.35
CA CYS A 350 -19.74 15.84 23.40
C CYS A 350 -20.45 17.19 23.20
N TYR A 351 -21.75 17.15 22.85
CA TYR A 351 -22.59 18.36 22.81
C TYR A 351 -22.62 19.11 24.15
N CYS A 352 -22.43 18.39 25.24
CA CYS A 352 -22.41 18.91 26.60
C CYS A 352 -21.07 19.55 27.04
N GLY A 353 -19.99 19.42 26.25
CA GLY A 353 -18.62 19.78 26.65
C GLY A 353 -17.97 18.90 27.74
N GLY A 354 -18.73 18.05 28.45
CA GLY A 354 -18.22 17.23 29.57
C GLY A 354 -17.33 16.03 29.21
N SER A 355 -17.23 15.64 27.94
CA SER A 355 -16.32 14.57 27.49
C SER A 355 -15.63 14.99 26.21
N VAL A 356 -14.32 14.77 26.13
CA VAL A 356 -13.44 15.34 25.09
C VAL A 356 -12.51 14.25 24.56
N ILE A 357 -12.39 14.17 23.24
CA ILE A 357 -11.33 13.41 22.55
C ILE A 357 -10.30 14.43 22.07
N TYR A 358 -9.07 14.30 22.56
CA TYR A 358 -7.98 15.20 22.21
C TYR A 358 -7.38 14.88 20.83
N PRO A 359 -6.86 15.89 20.12
CA PRO A 359 -6.12 15.71 18.88
C PRO A 359 -4.95 14.74 19.01
N PRO A 360 -4.62 13.96 17.96
CA PRO A 360 -5.17 14.04 16.60
C PRO A 360 -6.41 13.13 16.41
N VAL A 361 -7.56 13.70 16.01
CA VAL A 361 -8.83 12.96 15.87
C VAL A 361 -9.06 12.52 14.41
N PRO A 362 -9.12 11.21 14.11
CA PRO A 362 -9.34 10.72 12.76
C PRO A 362 -10.68 11.19 12.16
N CYS A 363 -10.69 11.53 10.87
CA CYS A 363 -11.91 11.91 10.18
C CYS A 363 -12.95 10.77 10.20
N GLY A 364 -14.18 11.08 10.62
CA GLY A 364 -15.26 10.11 10.79
C GLY A 364 -15.35 9.51 12.20
N THR A 365 -14.49 9.92 13.14
CA THR A 365 -14.64 9.60 14.57
C THR A 365 -15.94 10.19 15.09
N ARG A 366 -16.76 9.38 15.76
CA ARG A 366 -17.99 9.86 16.41
C ARG A 366 -17.65 10.58 17.73
N PRO A 367 -18.45 11.56 18.17
CA PRO A 367 -18.25 12.21 19.47
C PRO A 367 -18.19 11.19 20.62
N PRO A 368 -17.44 11.47 21.71
CA PRO A 368 -17.31 10.57 22.84
C PRO A 368 -18.64 10.36 23.57
N GLU A 369 -18.86 9.16 24.08
CA GLU A 369 -20.01 8.86 24.95
C GLU A 369 -19.88 9.61 26.27
N CYS A 370 -20.93 10.34 26.65
CA CYS A 370 -20.94 11.12 27.88
C CYS A 370 -22.07 10.66 28.82
N LYS A 371 -21.74 10.43 30.09
CA LYS A 371 -22.67 9.95 31.12
C LYS A 371 -23.43 11.08 31.83
N ASN A 372 -23.09 12.34 31.57
CA ASN A 372 -23.79 13.48 32.16
C ASN A 372 -25.22 13.58 31.61
N SER A 373 -26.13 14.18 32.38
CA SER A 373 -27.48 14.47 31.91
C SER A 373 -27.45 15.42 30.72
N CYS A 374 -28.38 15.24 29.78
CA CYS A 374 -28.48 16.08 28.60
C CYS A 374 -28.83 17.54 28.97
N THR A 375 -28.05 18.50 28.46
CA THR A 375 -28.20 19.95 28.72
C THR A 375 -29.01 20.70 27.66
N ARG A 376 -29.54 19.98 26.66
CA ARG A 376 -30.31 20.58 25.56
C ARG A 376 -31.64 21.18 26.08
N PRO A 377 -32.22 22.18 25.40
CA PRO A 377 -33.55 22.68 25.76
C PRO A 377 -34.61 21.61 25.51
N HIS A 378 -35.48 21.38 26.49
CA HIS A 378 -36.60 20.45 26.41
C HIS A 378 -37.90 21.24 26.60
N GLU A 379 -38.96 20.84 25.91
CA GLU A 379 -40.29 21.47 26.03
C GLU A 379 -41.03 21.08 27.33
N CYS A 380 -40.43 20.25 28.17
CA CYS A 380 -41.03 19.73 29.38
C CYS A 380 -40.39 20.32 30.64
N ASP A 381 -41.22 20.63 31.64
CA ASP A 381 -40.85 21.39 32.85
C ASP A 381 -40.24 20.53 33.97
N HIS A 382 -39.76 19.32 33.65
CA HIS A 382 -39.32 18.33 34.65
C HIS A 382 -37.92 17.78 34.35
N PRO A 383 -37.23 17.20 35.36
CA PRO A 383 -35.84 16.78 35.22
C PRO A 383 -35.63 15.79 34.07
N VAL A 384 -34.54 15.98 33.34
CA VAL A 384 -34.20 15.17 32.16
C VAL A 384 -33.47 13.89 32.59
N TYR A 385 -34.07 12.73 32.28
CA TYR A 385 -33.56 11.40 32.65
C TYR A 385 -32.90 10.65 31.47
N HIS A 386 -32.10 11.33 30.65
CA HIS A 386 -31.23 10.67 29.68
C HIS A 386 -29.83 11.29 29.66
N SER A 387 -28.85 10.46 29.33
CA SER A 387 -27.46 10.87 29.17
C SER A 387 -27.27 11.70 27.91
N CYS A 388 -26.21 12.50 27.88
CA CYS A 388 -25.80 13.24 26.70
C CYS A 388 -25.60 12.26 25.54
N HIS A 389 -26.09 12.66 24.38
CA HIS A 389 -26.18 11.83 23.19
C HIS A 389 -25.75 12.65 21.96
N SER A 390 -25.46 11.98 20.85
CA SER A 390 -24.88 12.64 19.66
C SER A 390 -25.90 12.95 18.57
N GLU A 391 -27.11 12.41 18.69
CA GLU A 391 -28.17 12.54 17.69
C GLU A 391 -28.82 13.93 17.72
N GLU A 392 -29.32 14.37 16.57
CA GLU A 392 -30.01 15.64 16.40
C GLU A 392 -31.33 15.76 17.18
N LYS A 393 -31.98 14.64 17.53
CA LYS A 393 -33.22 14.63 18.31
C LYS A 393 -32.99 13.96 19.66
N CYS A 394 -33.42 14.62 20.73
CA CYS A 394 -33.40 14.02 22.06
C CYS A 394 -34.30 12.78 22.10
N PRO A 395 -33.92 11.73 22.85
CA PRO A 395 -34.80 10.60 23.10
C PRO A 395 -36.09 11.06 23.81
N PRO A 396 -37.23 10.38 23.57
CA PRO A 396 -38.52 10.76 24.13
C PRO A 396 -38.49 10.73 25.66
N CYS A 397 -39.09 11.74 26.30
CA CYS A 397 -39.09 11.85 27.74
C CYS A 397 -40.01 10.82 28.41
N THR A 398 -39.43 9.89 29.17
CA THR A 398 -40.14 8.84 29.91
C THR A 398 -40.60 9.26 31.31
N TYR A 399 -40.37 10.51 31.69
CA TYR A 399 -40.80 11.02 32.99
C TYR A 399 -42.32 10.92 33.14
N LEU A 400 -42.78 10.44 34.29
CA LEU A 400 -44.17 10.13 34.54
C LEU A 400 -44.92 11.38 35.02
N VAL A 401 -45.93 11.80 34.26
CA VAL A 401 -46.79 12.95 34.56
C VAL A 401 -48.26 12.52 34.64
N GLN A 402 -49.09 13.41 35.19
CA GLN A 402 -50.55 13.26 35.16
C GLN A 402 -51.11 13.93 33.91
N LYS A 403 -51.90 13.20 33.13
CA LYS A 403 -52.52 13.71 31.89
C LYS A 403 -53.96 13.27 31.76
N TRP A 404 -54.78 14.14 31.18
CA TRP A 404 -56.15 13.81 30.79
C TRP A 404 -56.15 12.87 29.59
N CYS A 405 -57.09 11.94 29.55
CA CYS A 405 -57.30 11.15 28.34
C CYS A 405 -57.77 12.01 27.15
N MET A 406 -57.65 11.50 25.93
CA MET A 406 -57.98 12.20 24.68
C MET A 406 -59.40 12.81 24.68
N GLY A 407 -60.34 12.12 25.33
CA GLY A 407 -61.74 12.56 25.48
C GLY A 407 -62.03 13.38 26.74
N ARG A 408 -61.02 13.66 27.59
CA ARG A 408 -61.13 14.33 28.89
C ARG A 408 -62.10 13.67 29.89
N HIS A 409 -62.25 12.35 29.84
CA HIS A 409 -63.12 11.60 30.77
C HIS A 409 -62.48 11.39 32.14
N GLU A 410 -61.17 11.14 32.20
CA GLU A 410 -60.45 10.82 33.43
C GLU A 410 -58.99 11.32 33.37
N LEU A 411 -58.47 11.75 34.53
CA LEU A 411 -57.07 12.11 34.72
C LEU A 411 -56.28 10.84 35.09
N ARG A 412 -55.34 10.42 34.23
CA ARG A 412 -54.49 9.25 34.47
C ARG A 412 -53.12 9.69 34.98
N SER A 413 -52.66 9.07 36.06
CA SER A 413 -51.30 9.19 36.57
C SER A 413 -50.37 8.16 35.94
N ASN A 414 -49.05 8.33 36.11
CA ASN A 414 -48.02 7.43 35.57
C ASN A 414 -47.99 7.37 34.04
N ILE A 415 -48.24 8.51 33.37
CA ILE A 415 -48.15 8.60 31.93
C ILE A 415 -46.81 9.21 31.52
N PRO A 416 -46.00 8.52 30.69
CA PRO A 416 -44.80 9.10 30.11
C PRO A 416 -45.06 10.45 29.42
N CYS A 417 -44.22 11.45 29.69
CA CYS A 417 -44.41 12.81 29.19
C CYS A 417 -44.50 12.88 27.65
N TYR A 418 -43.74 12.05 26.92
CA TYR A 418 -43.81 12.04 25.46
C TYR A 418 -45.19 11.61 24.90
N LEU A 419 -46.02 10.90 25.68
CA LEU A 419 -47.34 10.47 25.25
C LEU A 419 -48.34 11.63 25.41
N THR A 420 -48.77 12.19 24.28
CA THR A 420 -49.78 13.27 24.24
C THR A 420 -51.20 12.73 24.20
N ASP A 421 -51.40 11.59 23.57
CA ASP A 421 -52.71 11.02 23.28
C ASP A 421 -52.90 9.71 24.06
N ILE A 422 -53.66 9.76 25.16
CA ILE A 422 -53.92 8.60 26.04
C ILE A 422 -55.40 8.25 26.03
N SER A 423 -55.74 6.98 25.84
CA SER A 423 -57.12 6.49 25.98
C SER A 423 -57.35 5.99 27.40
N CYS A 424 -58.47 6.37 28.03
CA CYS A 424 -58.83 5.87 29.36
C CYS A 424 -59.49 4.48 29.33
N GLY A 425 -59.77 3.92 28.14
CA GLY A 425 -60.48 2.65 27.97
C GLY A 425 -62.00 2.72 28.19
N LEU A 426 -62.51 3.81 28.77
CA LEU A 426 -63.93 4.05 28.97
C LEU A 426 -64.63 4.43 27.65
N SER A 427 -65.93 4.14 27.55
CA SER A 427 -66.80 4.69 26.52
C SER A 427 -66.82 6.21 26.62
N CYS A 428 -66.90 6.89 25.47
CA CYS A 428 -66.85 8.35 25.44
C CYS A 428 -68.10 9.00 26.07
N ASP A 429 -69.27 8.39 25.87
CA ASP A 429 -70.57 8.81 26.41
C ASP A 429 -71.00 10.27 26.11
N ARG A 430 -70.19 11.02 25.35
CA ARG A 430 -70.48 12.36 24.88
C ARG A 430 -71.67 12.33 23.92
N MET A 431 -72.54 13.33 24.03
CA MET A 431 -73.75 13.46 23.23
C MET A 431 -73.38 13.67 21.75
N LEU A 432 -73.94 12.83 20.88
CA LEU A 432 -73.74 12.92 19.43
C LEU A 432 -74.56 14.09 18.86
N LYS A 433 -74.19 14.58 17.66
CA LYS A 433 -74.90 15.66 16.95
C LYS A 433 -76.40 15.40 16.72
N CYS A 434 -76.85 14.14 16.80
CA CYS A 434 -78.27 13.78 16.71
C CYS A 434 -79.09 14.10 17.98
N GLY A 435 -78.47 14.53 19.08
CA GLY A 435 -79.17 14.92 20.33
C GLY A 435 -79.86 13.79 21.09
N MET A 436 -79.91 12.56 20.56
CA MET A 436 -80.63 11.44 21.15
C MET A 436 -79.75 10.24 21.54
N HIS A 437 -78.50 10.21 21.08
CA HIS A 437 -77.60 9.09 21.29
C HIS A 437 -76.25 9.54 21.86
N LYS A 438 -75.66 8.68 22.71
CA LYS A 438 -74.33 8.87 23.29
C LYS A 438 -73.27 8.12 22.49
N CYS A 439 -72.05 8.66 22.44
CA CYS A 439 -70.94 8.02 21.75
C CYS A 439 -70.53 6.73 22.45
N LYS A 440 -70.77 5.57 21.82
CA LYS A 440 -70.38 4.24 22.32
C LYS A 440 -68.95 3.83 21.96
N ARG A 441 -68.19 4.70 21.30
CA ARG A 441 -66.78 4.44 20.97
C ARG A 441 -65.96 4.50 22.26
N ILE A 442 -64.93 3.66 22.35
CA ILE A 442 -63.88 3.84 23.36
C ILE A 442 -63.23 5.22 23.19
N CYS A 443 -62.71 5.78 24.29
CA CYS A 443 -62.10 7.10 24.32
C CYS A 443 -61.20 7.35 23.09
N HIS A 444 -61.59 8.35 22.31
CA HIS A 444 -61.01 8.69 21.01
C HIS A 444 -60.62 10.17 20.95
N LYS A 445 -59.71 10.51 20.02
CA LYS A 445 -59.30 11.88 19.72
C LYS A 445 -60.33 12.55 18.79
N GLY A 446 -60.58 13.85 18.98
CA GLY A 446 -61.46 14.66 18.14
C GLY A 446 -62.93 14.71 18.57
N GLU A 447 -63.72 15.49 17.84
CA GLU A 447 -65.18 15.52 18.03
C GLU A 447 -65.81 14.16 17.74
N CYS A 448 -66.92 13.82 18.40
CA CYS A 448 -67.68 12.60 18.11
C CYS A 448 -68.44 12.77 16.79
N LEU A 449 -67.70 12.87 15.69
CA LEU A 449 -68.19 12.93 14.33
C LEU A 449 -68.48 11.51 13.88
N ILE A 450 -69.75 11.27 13.56
CA ILE A 450 -70.13 10.17 12.68
C ILE A 450 -70.18 10.82 11.32
N ASP A 451 -69.24 10.46 10.44
CA ASP A 451 -69.01 11.13 9.17
C ASP A 451 -70.25 11.10 8.26
N GLU A 452 -71.17 10.15 8.43
CA GLU A 452 -72.46 10.09 7.73
C GLU A 452 -73.46 9.35 8.64
N GLU A 453 -74.42 10.09 9.20
CA GLU A 453 -75.63 9.64 9.92
C GLU A 453 -75.47 8.66 11.12
N CYS A 454 -76.14 8.95 12.24
CA CYS A 454 -76.07 8.09 13.43
C CYS A 454 -76.73 6.72 13.18
N ARG A 455 -75.93 5.67 12.96
CA ARG A 455 -76.45 4.30 12.76
C ARG A 455 -76.84 3.58 14.06
N GLN A 456 -76.87 4.27 15.20
CA GLN A 456 -77.30 3.64 16.45
C GLN A 456 -78.82 3.38 16.42
N PRO A 457 -79.27 2.22 16.95
CA PRO A 457 -80.68 1.85 16.95
C PRO A 457 -81.48 2.84 17.80
N CYS A 458 -82.51 3.44 17.21
CA CYS A 458 -83.37 4.39 17.87
C CYS A 458 -84.12 3.73 19.05
N THR A 459 -84.04 4.37 20.22
CA THR A 459 -84.66 3.91 21.49
C THR A 459 -86.05 4.49 21.74
N ILE A 460 -86.58 5.33 20.85
CA ILE A 460 -87.95 5.87 20.96
C ILE A 460 -88.94 4.71 20.93
N LEU A 461 -89.88 4.72 21.89
CA LEU A 461 -90.92 3.71 22.00
C LEU A 461 -91.96 3.92 20.90
N ARG A 462 -92.32 2.84 20.20
CA ARG A 462 -93.37 2.85 19.18
C ARG A 462 -94.73 3.07 19.85
N LEU A 463 -95.51 4.02 19.32
CA LEU A 463 -96.82 4.41 19.87
C LEU A 463 -97.82 3.24 19.99
N HIS A 464 -97.74 2.25 19.09
CA HIS A 464 -98.72 1.15 19.03
C HIS A 464 -98.35 -0.10 19.84
N CYS A 465 -97.08 -0.30 20.18
CA CYS A 465 -96.64 -1.53 20.86
C CYS A 465 -95.62 -1.31 21.98
N ASN A 466 -95.30 -0.04 22.32
CA ASN A 466 -94.34 0.35 23.36
C ASN A 466 -92.96 -0.34 23.29
N HIS A 467 -92.58 -0.90 22.14
CA HIS A 467 -91.25 -1.48 21.91
C HIS A 467 -90.31 -0.45 21.26
N PRO A 468 -88.99 -0.50 21.53
CA PRO A 468 -88.02 0.41 20.92
C PRO A 468 -88.01 0.27 19.39
N CYS A 469 -87.86 1.40 18.68
CA CYS A 469 -87.90 1.46 17.23
C CYS A 469 -86.88 0.53 16.54
N MET A 470 -85.65 0.44 17.06
CA MET A 470 -84.52 -0.35 16.54
C MET A 470 -84.06 -0.03 15.11
N SER A 471 -84.65 0.98 14.46
CA SER A 471 -84.20 1.50 13.17
C SER A 471 -82.97 2.40 13.33
N PRO A 472 -82.13 2.62 12.29
CA PRO A 472 -81.06 3.62 12.35
C PRO A 472 -81.61 4.99 12.77
N CYS A 473 -80.78 5.82 13.43
CA CYS A 473 -81.22 7.08 14.00
C CYS A 473 -81.77 8.01 12.92
N HIS A 474 -82.98 8.49 13.15
CA HIS A 474 -83.71 9.42 12.29
C HIS A 474 -84.06 10.68 13.11
N PRO A 475 -83.09 11.56 13.43
CA PRO A 475 -83.33 12.69 14.34
C PRO A 475 -84.33 13.72 13.78
N SER A 476 -84.55 13.74 12.47
CA SER A 476 -85.41 14.72 11.78
C SER A 476 -86.73 14.13 11.25
N LEU A 477 -86.98 12.82 11.43
CA LEU A 477 -88.16 12.13 10.88
C LEU A 477 -88.84 11.27 11.96
N PRO A 478 -90.19 11.15 11.93
CA PRO A 478 -90.91 10.24 12.83
C PRO A 478 -90.49 8.78 12.59
N CYS A 479 -90.59 7.95 13.65
CA CYS A 479 -90.19 6.54 13.58
C CYS A 479 -90.90 5.78 12.43
N PRO A 480 -90.17 5.04 11.57
CA PRO A 480 -90.79 4.29 10.48
C PRO A 480 -91.68 3.18 11.03
N THR A 481 -92.88 3.05 10.45
CA THR A 481 -93.91 2.05 10.79
C THR A 481 -93.56 0.66 10.26
N THR A 482 -92.38 0.17 10.60
CA THR A 482 -91.97 -1.22 10.31
C THR A 482 -92.71 -2.17 11.26
N PRO A 483 -93.07 -3.41 10.86
CA PRO A 483 -93.66 -4.38 11.77
C PRO A 483 -92.67 -4.77 12.90
N CYS A 484 -93.15 -4.79 14.14
CA CYS A 484 -92.33 -5.10 15.31
C CYS A 484 -91.99 -6.60 15.34
N ARG A 485 -90.70 -6.96 15.34
CA ARG A 485 -90.24 -8.37 15.41
C ARG A 485 -90.07 -8.90 16.84
N SER A 486 -90.46 -8.13 17.85
CA SER A 486 -90.42 -8.57 19.25
C SER A 486 -91.41 -9.71 19.45
N LYS A 487 -90.94 -10.87 19.94
CA LYS A 487 -91.81 -11.97 20.35
C LYS A 487 -92.68 -11.50 21.51
N VAL A 488 -93.99 -11.40 21.27
CA VAL A 488 -94.99 -11.25 22.33
C VAL A 488 -95.04 -12.56 23.11
N GLY A 489 -94.65 -12.52 24.39
CA GLY A 489 -94.83 -13.64 25.30
C GLY A 489 -96.29 -13.75 25.70
N GLY A 490 -96.99 -14.75 25.16
CA GLY A 490 -98.31 -15.21 25.59
C GLY A 490 -98.24 -16.70 25.94
N CYS A 491 -98.74 -17.04 27.13
CA CYS A 491 -98.76 -18.33 27.84
C CYS A 491 -98.99 -19.59 26.99
N ASP A 492 -98.36 -20.71 27.35
CA ASP A 492 -99.04 -21.71 28.20
C ASP A 492 -98.07 -22.78 28.73
N ASN A 493 -98.56 -23.52 29.72
CA ASN A 493 -97.93 -24.40 30.69
C ASN A 493 -96.95 -25.46 30.16
N SER A 494 -95.93 -25.75 30.98
CA SER A 494 -95.58 -27.09 31.54
C SER A 494 -94.05 -27.27 31.67
N LEU A 495 -93.54 -27.09 32.89
CA LEU A 495 -92.33 -27.77 33.37
C LEU A 495 -92.57 -29.30 33.39
N PRO A 496 -91.56 -30.17 33.63
CA PRO A 496 -90.11 -30.02 33.47
C PRO A 496 -89.51 -31.21 32.68
N PHE A 497 -88.26 -31.17 32.20
CA PHE A 497 -87.45 -32.40 32.15
C PHE A 497 -85.95 -32.12 32.26
N LYS A 498 -85.34 -32.89 33.16
CA LYS A 498 -83.94 -32.91 33.56
C LYS A 498 -83.03 -33.56 32.50
N GLN A 499 -81.73 -33.27 32.65
CA GLN A 499 -80.52 -34.11 32.51
C GLN A 499 -79.50 -33.45 31.57
N ALA A 500 -78.36 -32.93 32.06
CA ALA A 500 -77.22 -33.54 32.75
C ALA A 500 -76.12 -33.99 31.78
N GLN A 501 -74.94 -33.37 31.97
CA GLN A 501 -73.57 -33.86 31.81
C GLN A 501 -73.17 -34.68 30.57
N MET A 502 -72.11 -34.19 29.92
CA MET A 502 -70.79 -34.86 29.99
C MET A 502 -69.73 -33.86 30.43
#